data_AF-A0A956BHD1-F1
#
_entry.id   AF-A0A956BHD1-F1
#
_cell.length_a   1.000
_cell.length_b   1.000
_cell.length_c   1.000
_cell.angle_alpha   90.00
_cell.angle_beta   90.00
_cell.angle_gamma   90.00
#
_symmetry.space_group_name_H-M   'P 1'
#
loop_
_entity.id
_entity.type
_entity.pdbx_description
1 polymer ?
#
loop_
_entity_poly.entity_id
_entity_poly.type
_entity_poly.pdbx_seq_one_letter_code
_entity_poly.pdbx_strand_id
1 'polypeptide(L)'
;SAVPENLVASELFGTSKGAFSDAVDRPGRFEFANGGTLFLDEIGNLAMETQKRLLSVIQDRRVTRLGENRARPVDVKLVVATNENLPELVRSGAFRADLYQRLNPAAKLVLPPLRERNEDIPALLEVITKRLFESSGNKRLLDQFGRLFGSPSPTAVVQVGGRRSTPPKGSVLFRVSGAAERVLRESKWPGNVRQLELVWTNALTFQLAEQLAVGRVGDSPTVSIDGQLLRELIEGSSPEAVDESVDSAEPERLVFEIEPGDSLNNVSRQVEAQYFRELYLRAGEDFERMARKLLEGHPGKNARRIQLRFNNLGLSTRKLTKGA
;
A
#
# COMPACT_ATOMS: atom_id res chain seq x y z
N SER A 1 9.88 -9.51 -11.16
CA SER A 1 9.06 -10.19 -12.19
C SER A 1 9.33 -9.57 -13.55
N ALA A 2 9.91 -10.30 -14.51
CA ALA A 2 10.15 -9.77 -15.85
C ALA A 2 8.94 -10.09 -16.74
N VAL A 3 7.89 -9.28 -16.63
CA VAL A 3 6.85 -9.26 -17.67
C VAL A 3 7.50 -8.68 -18.93
N PRO A 4 7.40 -9.34 -20.10
CA PRO A 4 7.99 -8.80 -21.33
C PRO A 4 7.48 -7.39 -21.61
N GLU A 5 8.38 -6.47 -21.98
CA GLU A 5 8.05 -5.06 -22.24
C GLU A 5 6.84 -4.88 -23.17
N ASN A 6 6.80 -5.70 -24.23
CA ASN A 6 5.71 -5.70 -25.20
C ASN A 6 4.36 -6.09 -24.58
N LEU A 7 4.36 -6.95 -23.55
CA LEU A 7 3.14 -7.33 -22.84
C LEU A 7 2.61 -6.18 -21.98
N VAL A 8 3.50 -5.42 -21.33
CA VAL A 8 3.10 -4.24 -20.55
C VAL A 8 2.50 -3.17 -21.46
N ALA A 9 3.18 -2.86 -22.57
CA ALA A 9 2.69 -1.85 -23.51
C ALA A 9 1.35 -2.25 -24.14
N SER A 10 1.19 -3.52 -24.53
CA SER A 10 -0.07 -4.01 -25.11
C SER A 10 -1.23 -4.01 -24.11
N GLU A 11 -0.99 -4.38 -22.85
CA GLU A 11 -2.02 -4.30 -21.82
C GLU A 11 -2.42 -2.84 -21.57
N LEU A 12 -1.47 -1.91 -21.46
CA LEU A 12 -1.76 -0.50 -21.17
C LEU A 12 -2.48 0.22 -22.32
N PHE A 13 -1.93 0.11 -23.54
CA PHE A 13 -2.37 0.91 -24.70
C PHE A 13 -3.29 0.15 -25.66
N GLY A 14 -3.38 -1.17 -25.53
CA GLY A 14 -4.13 -2.03 -26.43
C GLY A 14 -3.34 -2.40 -27.68
N THR A 15 -3.89 -3.34 -28.45
CA THR A 15 -3.31 -3.85 -29.70
C THR A 15 -4.32 -3.77 -30.80
N SER A 16 -3.86 -3.42 -32.01
CA SER A 16 -4.62 -3.58 -33.24
C SER A 16 -4.20 -4.86 -33.96
N LYS A 17 -5.12 -5.42 -34.76
CA LYS A 17 -4.80 -6.54 -35.64
C LYS A 17 -3.62 -6.18 -36.54
N GLY A 18 -2.61 -7.05 -36.60
CA GLY A 18 -1.41 -6.84 -37.42
C GLY A 18 -0.29 -6.01 -36.77
N ALA A 19 -0.40 -5.66 -35.48
CA ALA A 19 0.67 -4.98 -34.74
C ALA A 19 1.95 -5.84 -34.60
N PHE A 20 1.80 -7.15 -34.49
CA PHE A 20 2.84 -8.19 -34.48
C PHE A 20 2.21 -9.54 -34.87
N SER A 21 3.02 -10.59 -35.06
CA SER A 21 2.52 -11.95 -35.35
C SER A 21 1.56 -12.40 -34.25
N ASP A 22 0.36 -12.85 -34.62
CA ASP A 22 -0.75 -13.21 -33.72
C ASP A 22 -1.45 -12.06 -32.97
N ALA A 23 -1.17 -10.80 -33.31
CA ALA A 23 -1.85 -9.66 -32.68
C ALA A 23 -3.36 -9.66 -32.99
N VAL A 24 -4.16 -9.71 -31.92
CA VAL A 24 -5.62 -9.56 -31.95
C VAL A 24 -5.99 -8.13 -31.59
N ASP A 25 -7.09 -7.62 -32.16
CA ASP A 25 -7.62 -6.32 -31.77
C ASP A 25 -8.16 -6.39 -30.33
N ARG A 26 -7.54 -5.63 -29.41
CA ARG A 26 -7.91 -5.60 -27.99
C ARG A 26 -7.72 -4.20 -27.40
N PRO A 27 -8.74 -3.63 -26.74
CA PRO A 27 -8.60 -2.36 -26.03
C PRO A 27 -7.59 -2.45 -24.87
N GLY A 28 -6.87 -1.36 -24.64
CA GLY A 28 -5.92 -1.23 -23.52
C GLY A 28 -6.57 -0.79 -22.22
N ARG A 29 -5.82 -0.84 -21.11
CA ARG A 29 -6.26 -0.36 -19.79
C ARG A 29 -6.66 1.11 -19.80
N PHE A 30 -6.03 1.96 -20.62
CA PHE A 30 -6.45 3.36 -20.76
C PHE A 30 -7.84 3.52 -21.36
N GLU A 31 -8.20 2.69 -22.34
CA GLU A 31 -9.56 2.72 -22.91
C GLU A 31 -10.58 2.18 -21.91
N PHE A 32 -10.25 1.10 -21.20
CA PHE A 32 -11.13 0.54 -20.16
C PHE A 32 -11.36 1.48 -18.98
N ALA A 33 -10.35 2.26 -18.61
CA ALA A 33 -10.43 3.20 -17.49
C ALA A 33 -10.99 4.58 -17.88
N ASN A 34 -11.44 4.76 -19.13
CA ASN A 34 -11.99 6.03 -19.60
C ASN A 34 -13.20 6.48 -18.75
N GLY A 35 -13.15 7.71 -18.25
CA GLY A 35 -14.10 8.27 -17.27
C GLY A 35 -13.82 7.87 -15.81
N GLY A 36 -12.74 7.13 -15.55
CA GLY A 36 -12.42 6.55 -14.24
C GLY A 36 -10.98 6.80 -13.77
N THR A 37 -10.46 5.86 -12.97
CA THR A 37 -9.10 5.91 -12.41
C THR A 37 -8.30 4.69 -12.87
N LEU A 38 -7.06 4.92 -13.30
CA LEU A 38 -6.09 3.88 -13.60
C LEU A 38 -4.98 3.91 -12.55
N PHE A 39 -4.79 2.79 -11.84
CA PHE A 39 -3.69 2.60 -10.92
C PHE A 39 -2.57 1.81 -11.60
N LEU A 40 -1.35 2.36 -11.60
CA LEU A 40 -0.15 1.71 -12.11
C LEU A 40 0.81 1.44 -10.95
N ASP A 41 1.01 0.18 -10.63
CA ASP A 41 2.06 -0.24 -9.69
C ASP A 41 3.40 -0.36 -10.42
N GLU A 42 4.50 -0.21 -9.68
CA GLU A 42 5.87 -0.33 -10.16
C GLU A 42 6.21 0.52 -11.41
N ILE A 43 5.80 1.80 -11.45
CA ILE A 43 6.04 2.65 -12.64
C ILE A 43 7.53 2.82 -13.00
N GLY A 44 8.44 2.64 -12.04
CA GLY A 44 9.90 2.68 -12.26
C GLY A 44 10.39 1.61 -13.24
N ASN A 45 9.70 0.46 -13.29
CA ASN A 45 10.05 -0.68 -14.14
C ASN A 45 9.62 -0.53 -15.61
N LEU A 46 8.95 0.57 -15.97
CA LEU A 46 8.54 0.80 -17.36
C LEU A 46 9.75 1.09 -18.24
N ALA A 47 9.84 0.40 -19.37
CA ALA A 47 10.85 0.70 -20.38
C ALA A 47 10.64 2.08 -21.04
N MET A 48 11.71 2.66 -21.59
CA MET A 48 11.75 4.04 -22.09
C MET A 48 10.70 4.34 -23.18
N GLU A 49 10.43 3.39 -24.08
CA GLU A 49 9.40 3.56 -25.11
C GLU A 49 7.98 3.56 -24.51
N THR A 50 7.75 2.73 -23.49
CA THR A 50 6.49 2.72 -22.73
C THR A 50 6.31 4.01 -21.94
N GLN A 51 7.39 4.53 -21.32
CA GLN A 51 7.38 5.83 -20.65
C GLN A 51 7.03 6.97 -21.62
N LYS A 52 7.58 6.96 -22.83
CA LYS A 52 7.27 7.95 -23.89
C LYS A 52 5.80 7.91 -24.29
N ARG A 53 5.23 6.71 -24.50
CA ARG A 53 3.80 6.56 -24.82
C ARG A 53 2.91 7.01 -23.68
N LEU A 54 3.26 6.65 -22.43
CA LEU A 54 2.55 7.08 -21.24
C LEU A 54 2.52 8.62 -21.15
N LEU A 55 3.66 9.26 -21.39
CA LEU A 55 3.74 10.72 -21.45
C LEU A 55 2.79 11.32 -22.48
N SER A 56 2.75 10.78 -23.71
CA SER A 56 1.82 11.23 -24.75
C SER A 56 0.36 11.10 -24.32
N VAL A 57 -0.01 9.98 -23.69
CA VAL A 57 -1.39 9.78 -23.20
C VAL A 57 -1.75 10.83 -22.13
N ILE A 58 -0.84 11.10 -21.19
CA ILE A 58 -1.05 12.09 -20.12
C ILE A 58 -1.18 13.51 -20.68
N GLN A 59 -0.40 13.86 -21.70
CA GLN A 59 -0.38 15.19 -22.29
C GLN A 59 -1.56 15.44 -23.23
N ASP A 60 -1.77 14.52 -24.18
CA ASP A 60 -2.74 14.70 -25.26
C ASP A 60 -4.15 14.26 -24.87
N ARG A 61 -4.29 13.50 -23.77
CA ARG A 61 -5.54 12.83 -23.38
C ARG A 61 -6.09 11.95 -24.49
N ARG A 62 -5.17 11.29 -25.20
CA ARG A 62 -5.48 10.36 -26.28
C ARG A 62 -4.59 9.14 -26.17
N VAL A 63 -5.16 7.97 -26.42
CA VAL A 63 -4.43 6.71 -26.52
C VAL A 63 -4.48 6.19 -27.95
N THR A 64 -3.37 5.63 -28.40
CA THR A 64 -3.26 4.97 -29.70
C THR A 64 -2.82 3.53 -29.47
N ARG A 65 -3.60 2.57 -29.97
CA ARG A 65 -3.27 1.15 -29.88
C ARG A 65 -1.98 0.83 -30.60
N LEU A 66 -1.26 -0.18 -30.15
CA LEU A 66 -0.09 -0.68 -30.86
C LEU A 66 -0.49 -1.17 -32.26
N GLY A 67 0.26 -0.76 -33.29
CA GLY A 67 -0.03 -1.09 -34.68
C GLY A 67 -1.18 -0.28 -35.32
N GLU A 68 -1.75 0.70 -34.61
CA GLU A 68 -2.76 1.62 -35.14
C GLU A 68 -2.19 3.05 -35.17
N ASN A 69 -2.68 3.90 -36.08
CA ASN A 69 -2.41 5.35 -36.06
C ASN A 69 -3.62 6.18 -35.56
N ARG A 70 -4.72 5.51 -35.23
CA ARG A 70 -5.95 6.15 -34.79
C ARG A 70 -5.84 6.47 -33.30
N ALA A 71 -5.69 7.76 -33.00
CA ALA A 71 -5.76 8.25 -31.64
C ALA A 71 -7.21 8.29 -31.14
N ARG A 72 -7.45 7.81 -29.92
CA ARG A 72 -8.77 7.73 -29.28
C ARG A 72 -8.77 8.61 -28.02
N PRO A 73 -9.73 9.53 -27.84
CA PRO A 73 -9.77 10.38 -26.65
C PRO A 73 -10.02 9.53 -25.40
N VAL A 74 -9.29 9.84 -24.33
CA VAL A 74 -9.44 9.20 -23.01
C VAL A 74 -9.38 10.26 -21.91
N ASP A 75 -10.24 10.15 -20.92
CA ASP A 75 -10.22 10.95 -19.70
C ASP A 75 -10.01 10.02 -18.51
N VAL A 76 -8.78 9.96 -17.99
CA VAL A 76 -8.38 8.99 -16.96
C VAL A 76 -7.62 9.71 -15.86
N LYS A 77 -8.04 9.51 -14.61
CA LYS A 77 -7.22 9.86 -13.45
C LYS A 77 -6.13 8.82 -13.27
N LEU A 78 -4.87 9.24 -13.37
CA LEU A 78 -3.74 8.34 -13.15
C LEU A 78 -3.28 8.39 -11.69
N VAL A 79 -3.14 7.23 -11.06
CA VAL A 79 -2.48 7.05 -9.76
C VAL A 79 -1.34 6.07 -9.97
N VAL A 80 -0.14 6.40 -9.47
CA VAL A 80 1.06 5.60 -9.70
C VAL A 80 1.73 5.26 -8.38
N ALA A 81 2.36 4.09 -8.32
CA ALA A 81 3.17 3.65 -7.20
C ALA A 81 4.50 3.09 -7.71
N THR A 82 5.52 3.14 -6.84
CA THR A 82 6.83 2.53 -7.09
C THR A 82 7.56 2.37 -5.76
N ASN A 83 8.39 1.35 -5.67
CA ASN A 83 9.35 1.14 -4.59
C ASN A 83 10.74 1.75 -4.92
N GLU A 84 10.96 2.22 -6.15
CA GLU A 84 12.23 2.80 -6.58
C GLU A 84 12.28 4.33 -6.41
N ASN A 85 13.49 4.86 -6.24
CA ASN A 85 13.73 6.30 -6.17
C ASN A 85 13.69 6.93 -7.59
N LEU A 86 12.51 7.39 -8.03
CA LEU A 86 12.35 8.02 -9.35
C LEU A 86 13.32 9.19 -9.61
N PRO A 87 13.59 10.12 -8.66
CA PRO A 87 14.64 11.12 -8.82
C PRO A 87 16.02 10.54 -9.20
N GLU A 88 16.41 9.40 -8.64
CA GLU A 88 17.66 8.72 -8.98
C GLU A 88 17.61 8.09 -10.36
N LEU A 89 16.51 7.43 -10.71
CA LEU A 89 16.33 6.87 -12.06
C LEU A 89 16.34 7.97 -13.13
N VAL A 90 15.84 9.16 -12.81
CA VAL A 90 15.93 10.33 -13.70
C VAL A 90 17.39 10.77 -13.86
N ARG A 91 18.17 10.79 -12.77
CA ARG A 91 19.60 11.14 -12.82
C ARG A 91 20.42 10.12 -13.59
N SER A 92 20.10 8.83 -13.50
CA SER A 92 20.79 7.76 -14.22
C SER A 92 20.32 7.61 -15.67
N GLY A 93 19.25 8.30 -16.08
CA GLY A 93 18.67 8.20 -17.42
C GLY A 93 17.75 7.00 -17.65
N ALA A 94 17.49 6.20 -16.61
CA ALA A 94 16.55 5.07 -16.64
C ALA A 94 15.08 5.51 -16.61
N PHE A 95 14.81 6.74 -16.17
CA PHE A 95 13.47 7.31 -16.15
C PHE A 95 13.44 8.70 -16.77
N ARG A 96 12.42 8.99 -17.58
CA ARG A 96 12.32 10.27 -18.27
C ARG A 96 11.96 11.40 -17.31
N ALA A 97 12.75 12.47 -17.34
CA ALA A 97 12.53 13.66 -16.53
C ALA A 97 11.16 14.31 -16.82
N ASP A 98 10.74 14.37 -18.08
CA ASP A 98 9.46 14.99 -18.49
C ASP A 98 8.24 14.20 -17.99
N LEU A 99 8.28 12.87 -18.04
CA LEU A 99 7.28 12.01 -17.43
C LEU A 99 7.24 12.21 -15.92
N TYR A 100 8.39 12.18 -15.24
CA TYR A 100 8.46 12.41 -13.80
C TYR A 100 7.79 13.73 -13.39
N GLN A 101 8.03 14.83 -14.13
CA GLN A 101 7.38 16.10 -13.83
C GLN A 101 5.86 16.08 -14.05
N ARG A 102 5.35 15.28 -14.99
CA ARG A 102 3.91 15.14 -15.27
C ARG A 102 3.17 14.27 -14.25
N LEU A 103 3.87 13.40 -13.52
CA LEU A 103 3.31 12.60 -12.44
C LEU A 103 3.01 13.42 -11.16
N ASN A 104 3.28 14.72 -11.16
CA ASN A 104 3.05 15.63 -10.04
C ASN A 104 3.72 15.17 -8.72
N PRO A 105 5.07 15.16 -8.66
CA PRO A 105 5.80 14.69 -7.48
C PRO A 105 5.49 15.48 -6.20
N ALA A 106 4.93 16.69 -6.30
CA ALA A 106 4.49 17.47 -5.13
C ALA A 106 3.31 16.82 -4.37
N ALA A 107 2.55 15.94 -5.02
CA ALA A 107 1.48 15.16 -4.40
C ALA A 107 1.92 13.73 -4.03
N LYS A 108 3.23 13.48 -3.94
CA LYS A 108 3.78 12.17 -3.53
C LYS A 108 3.32 11.83 -2.11
N LEU A 109 2.76 10.63 -1.94
CA LEU A 109 2.48 10.02 -0.65
C LEU A 109 3.55 8.95 -0.39
N VAL A 110 4.26 9.06 0.74
CA VAL A 110 5.21 8.05 1.20
C VAL A 110 4.48 7.13 2.17
N LEU A 111 4.46 5.83 1.88
CA LEU A 111 3.89 4.83 2.79
C LEU A 111 4.97 4.41 3.80
N PRO A 112 4.78 4.66 5.11
CA PRO A 112 5.80 4.32 6.11
C PRO A 112 5.95 2.80 6.21
N PRO A 113 7.15 2.25 6.40
CA PRO A 113 7.33 0.83 6.65
C PRO A 113 6.67 0.40 7.96
N LEU A 114 6.35 -0.89 8.09
CA LEU A 114 5.64 -1.44 9.24
C LEU A 114 6.36 -1.19 10.57
N ARG A 115 7.71 -1.20 10.56
CA ARG A 115 8.56 -0.88 11.72
C ARG A 115 8.35 0.52 12.31
N GLU A 116 7.84 1.47 11.52
CA GLU A 116 7.52 2.84 11.97
C GLU A 116 6.06 2.99 12.44
N ARG A 117 5.27 1.92 12.33
CA ARG A 117 3.85 1.86 12.72
C ARG A 117 3.53 0.59 13.49
N ASN A 118 4.36 0.28 14.48
CA ASN A 118 4.22 -0.92 15.31
C ASN A 118 2.90 -0.97 16.09
N GLU A 119 2.24 0.18 16.29
CA GLU A 119 0.92 0.24 16.94
C GLU A 119 -0.18 -0.39 16.08
N ASP A 120 0.01 -0.50 14.76
CA ASP A 120 -0.96 -1.10 13.85
C ASP A 120 -0.93 -2.65 13.92
N ILE A 121 0.16 -3.24 14.43
CA ILE A 121 0.38 -4.68 14.41
C ILE A 121 -0.80 -5.44 15.05
N PRO A 122 -1.28 -5.13 16.28
CA PRO A 122 -2.39 -5.87 16.89
C PRO A 122 -3.65 -5.90 16.02
N ALA A 123 -4.04 -4.76 15.44
CA ALA A 123 -5.20 -4.66 14.56
C ALA A 123 -5.00 -5.44 13.25
N LEU A 124 -3.78 -5.43 12.70
CA LEU A 124 -3.43 -6.23 11.53
C LEU A 124 -3.55 -7.74 11.84
N LEU A 125 -3.07 -8.20 13.00
CA LEU A 125 -3.19 -9.61 13.39
C LEU A 125 -4.65 -10.05 13.49
N GLU A 126 -5.54 -9.22 14.04
CA GLU A 126 -6.98 -9.51 14.10
C GLU A 126 -7.59 -9.69 12.70
N VAL A 127 -7.31 -8.74 11.78
CA VAL A 127 -7.83 -8.78 10.41
C VAL A 127 -7.29 -9.99 9.64
N ILE A 128 -5.98 -10.26 9.76
CA ILE A 128 -5.33 -11.40 9.11
C ILE A 128 -5.94 -12.72 9.64
N THR A 129 -6.12 -12.85 10.95
CA THR A 129 -6.71 -14.04 11.59
C THR A 129 -8.12 -14.28 11.08
N LYS A 130 -8.95 -13.23 11.02
CA LYS A 130 -10.31 -13.32 10.51
C LYS A 130 -10.32 -13.81 9.06
N ARG A 131 -9.51 -13.19 8.20
CA ARG A 131 -9.39 -13.58 6.78
C ARG A 131 -8.91 -15.02 6.61
N LEU A 132 -7.94 -15.45 7.43
CA LEU A 132 -7.39 -16.80 7.39
C LEU A 132 -8.47 -17.87 7.55
N PHE A 133 -9.35 -17.68 8.53
CA PHE A 133 -10.39 -18.66 8.89
C PHE A 133 -11.74 -18.43 8.17
N GLU A 134 -11.86 -17.39 7.35
CA GLU A 134 -12.96 -17.26 6.38
C GLU A 134 -12.75 -18.18 5.17
N SER A 135 -11.49 -18.53 4.86
CA SER A 135 -11.14 -19.44 3.76
C SER A 135 -11.39 -20.91 4.14
N SER A 136 -11.98 -21.68 3.22
CA SER A 136 -12.57 -23.00 3.48
C SER A 136 -11.61 -24.06 4.04
N GLY A 137 -10.31 -23.98 3.71
CA GLY A 137 -9.29 -24.92 4.21
C GLY A 137 -9.01 -24.76 5.70
N ASN A 138 -8.57 -23.58 6.13
CA ASN A 138 -8.19 -23.33 7.52
C ASN A 138 -9.39 -23.28 8.46
N LYS A 139 -10.57 -22.92 7.94
CA LYS A 139 -11.82 -23.00 8.70
C LYS A 139 -12.07 -24.40 9.27
N ARG A 140 -11.74 -25.45 8.51
CA ARG A 140 -11.89 -26.84 8.99
C ARG A 140 -11.00 -27.14 10.19
N LEU A 141 -9.76 -26.63 10.20
CA LEU A 141 -8.85 -26.79 11.35
C LEU A 141 -9.43 -26.09 12.58
N LEU A 142 -9.95 -24.88 12.40
CA LEU A 142 -10.57 -24.11 13.49
C LEU A 142 -11.82 -24.81 14.04
N ASP A 143 -12.68 -25.33 13.15
CA ASP A 143 -13.88 -26.08 13.52
C ASP A 143 -13.52 -27.38 14.27
N GLN A 144 -12.51 -28.12 13.80
CA GLN A 144 -12.02 -29.32 14.46
C GLN A 144 -11.55 -29.02 15.89
N PHE A 145 -10.78 -27.94 16.07
CA PHE A 145 -10.29 -27.56 17.38
C PHE A 145 -11.44 -27.09 18.28
N GLY A 146 -12.36 -26.28 17.75
CA GLY A 146 -13.54 -25.83 18.49
C GLY A 146 -14.42 -26.96 18.99
N ARG A 147 -14.58 -28.05 18.22
CA ARG A 147 -15.36 -29.24 18.63
C ARG A 147 -14.81 -29.91 19.88
N LEU A 148 -13.50 -29.87 20.11
CA LEU A 148 -12.89 -30.39 21.35
C LEU A 148 -13.41 -29.67 22.60
N PHE A 149 -13.89 -28.44 22.45
CA PHE A 149 -14.43 -27.58 23.51
C PHE A 149 -15.93 -27.32 23.37
N GLY A 150 -16.65 -28.11 22.55
CA GLY A 150 -18.11 -28.00 22.39
C GLY A 150 -18.57 -26.82 21.53
N SER A 151 -17.68 -26.20 20.74
CA SER A 151 -18.00 -25.12 19.81
C SER A 151 -17.75 -25.54 18.36
N PRO A 152 -18.75 -26.06 17.63
CA PRO A 152 -18.54 -26.69 16.32
C PRO A 152 -18.21 -25.72 15.17
N SER A 153 -18.48 -24.43 15.35
CA SER A 153 -18.18 -23.37 14.39
C SER A 153 -17.72 -22.11 15.13
N PRO A 154 -16.52 -22.15 15.73
CA PRO A 154 -16.05 -21.06 16.56
C PRO A 154 -15.58 -19.85 15.72
N THR A 155 -15.62 -18.67 16.31
CA THR A 155 -14.92 -17.49 15.77
C THR A 155 -13.49 -17.44 16.29
N ALA A 156 -12.54 -17.03 15.44
CA ALA A 156 -11.16 -16.82 15.87
C ALA A 156 -11.01 -15.40 16.44
N VAL A 157 -10.42 -15.29 17.63
CA VAL A 157 -10.16 -14.01 18.31
C VAL A 157 -8.68 -13.96 18.66
N VAL A 158 -8.05 -12.81 18.44
CA VAL A 158 -6.65 -12.59 18.84
C VAL A 158 -6.62 -11.73 20.09
N GLN A 159 -5.73 -12.05 21.02
CA GLN A 159 -5.39 -11.16 22.12
C GLN A 159 -3.89 -10.95 22.14
N VAL A 160 -3.48 -9.69 22.00
CA VAL A 160 -2.09 -9.24 22.14
C VAL A 160 -1.89 -8.63 23.52
N GLY A 161 -1.03 -9.23 24.33
CA GLY A 161 -0.77 -8.76 25.69
C GLY A 161 -1.98 -8.81 26.63
N GLY A 162 -1.88 -8.07 27.74
CA GLY A 162 -2.94 -7.99 28.76
C GLY A 162 -3.04 -9.18 29.71
N ARG A 163 -4.01 -9.12 30.64
CA ARG A 163 -4.25 -10.21 31.60
C ARG A 163 -4.83 -11.43 30.90
N ARG A 164 -4.52 -12.62 31.42
CA ARG A 164 -5.11 -13.89 30.96
C ARG A 164 -6.64 -13.76 31.05
N SER A 165 -7.30 -13.83 29.91
CA SER A 165 -8.75 -13.76 29.78
C SER A 165 -9.29 -15.11 29.34
N THR A 166 -10.57 -15.37 29.66
CA THR A 166 -11.30 -16.48 29.07
C THR A 166 -11.78 -16.10 27.67
N PRO A 167 -11.72 -17.02 26.70
CA PRO A 167 -12.27 -16.79 25.36
C PRO A 167 -13.76 -16.42 25.46
N PRO A 168 -14.26 -15.46 24.65
CA PRO A 168 -15.69 -15.26 24.46
C PRO A 168 -16.41 -16.57 24.12
N LYS A 169 -17.69 -16.69 24.51
CA LYS A 169 -18.50 -17.89 24.20
C LYS A 169 -18.52 -18.13 22.68
N GLY A 170 -18.26 -19.36 22.27
CA GLY A 170 -18.24 -19.74 20.86
C GLY A 170 -17.00 -19.25 20.10
N SER A 171 -15.90 -18.93 20.78
CA SER A 171 -14.66 -18.50 20.14
C SER A 171 -13.45 -19.35 20.52
N VAL A 172 -12.44 -19.34 19.66
CA VAL A 172 -11.08 -19.83 19.91
C VAL A 172 -10.18 -18.62 20.06
N LEU A 173 -9.50 -18.52 21.21
CA LEU A 173 -8.61 -17.40 21.51
C LEU A 173 -7.16 -17.74 21.15
N PHE A 174 -6.60 -17.00 20.20
CA PHE A 174 -5.17 -16.98 19.89
C PHE A 174 -4.48 -15.92 20.74
N ARG A 175 -3.80 -16.37 21.78
CA ARG A 175 -3.15 -15.49 22.75
C ARG A 175 -1.68 -15.31 22.41
N VAL A 176 -1.28 -14.09 22.09
CA VAL A 176 0.12 -13.72 21.90
C VAL A 176 0.78 -13.54 23.26
N SER A 177 1.79 -14.35 23.55
CA SER A 177 2.58 -14.22 24.78
C SER A 177 3.35 -12.90 24.80
N GLY A 178 3.73 -12.40 25.97
CA GLY A 178 4.54 -11.17 26.06
C GLY A 178 5.91 -11.27 25.35
N ALA A 179 6.46 -12.49 25.27
CA ALA A 179 7.66 -12.76 24.48
C ALA A 179 7.39 -12.67 22.97
N ALA A 180 6.28 -13.25 22.51
CA ALA A 180 5.84 -13.15 21.11
C ALA A 180 5.52 -11.71 20.70
N GLU A 181 4.85 -10.95 21.58
CA GLU A 181 4.57 -9.52 21.33
C GLU A 181 5.86 -8.72 21.16
N ARG A 182 6.86 -8.97 22.02
CA ARG A 182 8.17 -8.31 21.91
C ARG A 182 8.84 -8.63 20.57
N VAL A 183 8.83 -9.89 20.15
CA VAL A 183 9.36 -10.31 18.84
C VAL A 183 8.67 -9.58 17.70
N LEU A 184 7.34 -9.49 17.73
CA LEU A 184 6.57 -8.81 16.68
C LEU A 184 6.91 -7.31 16.60
N ARG A 185 7.11 -6.64 17.73
CA ARG A 185 7.41 -5.20 17.80
C ARG A 185 8.86 -4.85 17.44
N GLU A 186 9.81 -5.70 17.81
CA GLU A 186 11.25 -5.45 17.57
C GLU A 186 11.70 -5.86 16.16
N SER A 187 10.86 -6.59 15.42
CA SER A 187 11.18 -7.06 14.07
C SER A 187 11.20 -5.93 13.04
N LYS A 188 12.16 -6.01 12.11
CA LYS A 188 12.34 -4.99 11.05
C LYS A 188 11.29 -5.03 9.93
N TRP A 189 10.66 -6.18 9.74
CA TRP A 189 9.65 -6.43 8.70
C TRP A 189 10.06 -5.95 7.29
N PRO A 190 11.14 -6.47 6.68
CA PRO A 190 11.52 -6.09 5.31
C PRO A 190 10.37 -6.28 4.29
N GLY A 191 9.55 -7.32 4.45
CA GLY A 191 8.35 -7.54 3.61
C GLY A 191 7.08 -6.85 4.14
N ASN A 192 7.19 -5.97 5.13
CA ASN A 192 6.09 -5.22 5.75
C ASN A 192 4.87 -6.11 6.07
N VAL A 193 3.67 -5.68 5.67
CA VAL A 193 2.41 -6.38 5.92
C VAL A 193 2.37 -7.76 5.25
N ARG A 194 3.01 -7.95 4.08
CA ARG A 194 3.04 -9.25 3.40
C ARG A 194 3.82 -10.29 4.20
N GLN A 195 4.98 -9.91 4.73
CA GLN A 195 5.76 -10.79 5.59
C GLN A 195 5.05 -11.05 6.93
N LEU A 196 4.44 -10.02 7.54
CA LEU A 196 3.63 -10.19 8.75
C LEU A 196 2.49 -11.19 8.51
N GLU A 197 1.75 -11.06 7.41
CA GLU A 197 0.66 -11.96 7.03
C GLU A 197 1.18 -13.40 6.84
N LEU A 198 2.29 -13.59 6.13
CA LEU A 198 2.89 -14.91 5.95
C LEU A 198 3.30 -15.55 7.29
N VAL A 199 4.06 -14.83 8.12
CA VAL A 199 4.55 -15.31 9.42
C VAL A 199 3.38 -15.64 10.34
N TRP A 200 2.40 -14.73 10.41
CA TRP A 200 1.27 -14.89 11.31
C TRP A 200 0.34 -16.04 10.89
N THR A 201 0.03 -16.16 9.59
CA THR A 201 -0.82 -17.26 9.11
C THR A 201 -0.15 -18.62 9.30
N ASN A 202 1.17 -18.72 9.09
CA ASN A 202 1.95 -19.92 9.39
C ASN A 202 1.93 -20.23 10.89
N ALA A 203 2.19 -19.24 11.75
CA ALA A 203 2.20 -19.42 13.20
C ALA A 203 0.86 -19.94 13.73
N LEU A 204 -0.26 -19.35 13.29
CA LEU A 204 -1.61 -19.80 13.64
C LEU A 204 -1.87 -21.24 13.18
N THR A 205 -1.48 -21.56 11.94
CA THR A 205 -1.72 -22.88 11.35
C THR A 205 -0.91 -23.96 12.06
N PHE A 206 0.39 -23.72 12.30
CA PHE A 206 1.27 -24.65 13.00
C PHE A 206 0.81 -24.89 14.44
N GLN A 207 0.56 -23.83 15.21
CA GLN A 207 0.10 -23.96 16.59
C GLN A 207 -1.24 -24.68 16.70
N LEU A 208 -2.18 -24.38 15.79
CA LEU A 208 -3.48 -25.04 15.79
C LEU A 208 -3.36 -26.53 15.42
N ALA A 209 -2.53 -26.86 14.42
CA ALA A 209 -2.29 -28.25 14.02
C ALA A 209 -1.58 -29.06 15.11
N GLU A 210 -0.58 -28.46 15.78
CA GLU A 210 0.12 -29.08 16.91
C GLU A 210 -0.84 -29.37 18.07
N GLN A 211 -1.67 -28.40 18.46
CA GLN A 211 -2.68 -28.59 19.50
C GLN A 211 -3.71 -29.66 19.13
N LEU A 212 -4.14 -29.71 17.87
CA LEU A 212 -5.03 -30.77 17.37
C LEU A 212 -4.39 -32.17 17.45
N ALA A 213 -3.10 -32.28 17.17
CA ALA A 213 -2.36 -33.54 17.26
C ALA A 213 -2.26 -34.03 18.72
N VAL A 214 -2.11 -33.12 19.68
CA VAL A 214 -2.10 -33.43 21.12
C VAL A 214 -3.52 -33.73 21.65
N GLY A 215 -4.55 -33.11 21.08
CA GLY A 215 -5.95 -33.25 21.50
C GLY A 215 -6.38 -32.18 22.50
N ARG A 216 -7.38 -32.50 23.35
CA ARG A 216 -7.92 -31.52 24.32
C ARG A 216 -6.93 -31.28 25.46
N VAL A 217 -6.26 -30.14 25.44
CA VAL A 217 -5.38 -29.67 26.53
C VAL A 217 -6.03 -28.48 27.25
N GLY A 218 -6.29 -28.64 28.55
CA GLY A 218 -6.89 -27.60 29.41
C GLY A 218 -8.41 -27.44 29.26
N ASP A 219 -8.94 -26.46 29.98
CA ASP A 219 -10.40 -26.24 30.12
C ASP A 219 -10.97 -25.18 29.17
N SER A 220 -10.14 -24.52 28.38
CA SER A 220 -10.58 -23.41 27.52
C SER A 220 -9.96 -23.50 26.12
N PRO A 221 -10.71 -23.12 25.07
CA PRO A 221 -10.23 -23.11 23.68
C PRO A 221 -9.25 -21.94 23.46
N THR A 222 -8.05 -22.06 24.02
CA THR A 222 -6.99 -21.05 23.92
C THR A 222 -5.73 -21.66 23.33
N VAL A 223 -5.29 -21.10 22.20
CA VAL A 223 -4.03 -21.42 21.54
C VAL A 223 -3.03 -20.33 21.89
N SER A 224 -1.88 -20.71 22.46
CA SER A 224 -0.84 -19.73 22.81
C SER A 224 0.16 -19.61 21.67
N ILE A 225 0.45 -18.39 21.23
CA ILE A 225 1.47 -18.15 20.22
C ILE A 225 2.80 -17.88 20.90
N ASP A 226 3.76 -18.75 20.62
CA ASP A 226 5.09 -18.73 21.19
C ASP A 226 6.04 -17.79 20.43
N GLY A 227 6.93 -17.13 21.17
CA GLY A 227 7.87 -16.16 20.62
C GLY A 227 9.06 -16.79 19.90
N GLN A 228 9.47 -18.01 20.24
CA GLN A 228 10.51 -18.75 19.52
C GLN A 228 10.00 -19.16 18.14
N LEU A 229 8.79 -19.70 18.03
CA LEU A 229 8.18 -20.02 16.73
C LEU A 229 8.12 -18.79 15.82
N LEU A 230 7.70 -17.63 16.35
CA LEU A 230 7.68 -16.40 15.57
C LEU A 230 9.09 -15.98 15.10
N ARG A 231 10.12 -16.12 15.95
CA ARG A 231 11.51 -15.85 15.53
C ARG A 231 11.95 -16.76 14.39
N GLU A 232 11.74 -18.07 14.52
CA GLU A 232 12.11 -19.06 13.51
C GLU A 232 11.40 -18.77 12.16
N LEU A 233 10.11 -18.42 12.20
CA LEU A 233 9.35 -18.07 11.00
C LEU A 233 9.79 -16.73 10.39
N ILE A 234 10.17 -15.74 11.20
CA ILE A 234 10.65 -14.44 10.71
C ILE A 234 12.03 -14.59 10.05
N GLU A 235 12.94 -15.33 10.70
CA GLU A 235 14.26 -15.64 10.16
C GLU A 235 14.15 -16.46 8.86
N GLY A 236 13.34 -17.51 8.85
CA GLY A 236 13.11 -18.33 7.67
C GLY A 236 12.33 -17.65 6.53
N SER A 237 11.64 -16.55 6.80
CA SER A 237 10.89 -15.77 5.79
C SER A 237 11.68 -14.61 5.19
N SER A 238 12.90 -14.34 5.68
CA SER A 238 13.71 -13.23 5.21
C SER A 238 14.57 -13.65 4.03
N PRO A 239 14.31 -13.19 2.79
CA PRO A 239 15.35 -13.18 1.77
C PRO A 239 16.44 -12.18 2.21
N GLU A 240 17.70 -12.54 1.98
CA GLU A 240 18.88 -11.77 2.42
C GLU A 240 18.76 -10.25 2.19
N ALA A 241 19.35 -9.51 3.12
CA ALA A 241 19.18 -8.08 3.35
C ALA A 241 19.41 -7.20 2.10
N VAL A 242 18.47 -6.28 1.86
CA VAL A 242 18.74 -5.05 1.11
C VAL A 242 19.16 -3.99 2.12
N ASP A 243 20.37 -3.48 1.92
CA ASP A 243 20.94 -2.35 2.63
C ASP A 243 20.12 -1.09 2.37
N GLU A 244 19.85 -0.29 3.39
CA GLU A 244 19.53 1.14 3.25
C GLU A 244 19.55 1.84 4.61
N SER A 245 20.51 2.74 4.74
CA SER A 245 20.60 3.76 5.78
C SER A 245 19.76 4.97 5.35
N VAL A 246 18.72 5.32 6.12
CA VAL A 246 18.09 6.65 6.06
C VAL A 246 17.73 7.11 7.47
N ASP A 247 18.02 8.38 7.68
CA ASP A 247 18.07 9.20 8.88
C ASP A 247 16.78 9.18 9.75
N SER A 248 16.99 9.27 11.06
CA SER A 248 15.95 9.27 12.09
C SER A 248 15.31 10.65 12.26
N ALA A 249 14.07 10.81 11.80
CA ALA A 249 13.16 11.84 12.27
C ALA A 249 11.81 11.19 12.66
N GLU A 250 11.23 11.61 13.78
CA GLU A 250 9.94 11.08 14.25
C GLU A 250 8.83 11.29 13.20
N PRO A 251 7.96 10.30 12.93
CA PRO A 251 6.93 10.43 11.92
C PRO A 251 5.83 11.40 12.37
N GLU A 252 5.62 12.48 11.62
CA GLU A 252 4.50 13.40 11.83
C GLU A 252 3.17 12.74 11.42
N ARG A 253 2.22 12.62 12.35
CA ARG A 253 0.84 12.14 12.05
C ARG A 253 -0.08 13.27 11.57
N LEU A 254 -0.89 12.95 10.56
CA LEU A 254 -1.98 13.78 10.04
C LEU A 254 -3.27 12.95 10.02
N VAL A 255 -4.37 13.57 10.45
CA VAL A 255 -5.72 12.97 10.45
C VAL A 255 -6.58 13.78 9.50
N PHE A 256 -7.33 13.12 8.64
CA PHE A 256 -8.20 13.75 7.63
C PHE A 256 -9.64 13.26 7.81
N GLU A 257 -10.60 14.15 7.61
CA GLU A 257 -12.01 13.79 7.57
C GLU A 257 -12.43 13.53 6.12
N ILE A 258 -13.02 12.36 5.87
CA ILE A 258 -13.45 11.97 4.52
C ILE A 258 -14.96 12.16 4.44
N GLU A 259 -15.41 13.10 3.62
CA GLU A 259 -16.82 13.25 3.30
C GLU A 259 -17.17 12.45 2.04
N PRO A 260 -18.38 11.87 1.96
CA PRO A 260 -18.88 11.26 0.72
C PRO A 260 -18.96 12.32 -0.39
N GLY A 261 -18.42 12.00 -1.57
CA GLY A 261 -18.47 12.86 -2.74
C GLY A 261 -18.96 12.13 -3.98
N ASP A 262 -19.49 12.86 -4.94
CA ASP A 262 -20.12 12.32 -6.17
C ASP A 262 -19.15 11.56 -7.09
N SER A 263 -17.84 11.62 -6.82
CA SER A 263 -16.82 10.81 -7.48
C SER A 263 -15.59 10.63 -6.60
N LEU A 264 -14.83 9.54 -6.84
CA LEU A 264 -13.52 9.33 -6.18
C LEU A 264 -12.54 10.49 -6.45
N ASN A 265 -12.68 11.17 -7.59
CA ASN A 265 -11.85 12.33 -7.90
C ASN A 265 -12.14 13.52 -6.98
N ASN A 266 -13.42 13.75 -6.66
CA ASN A 266 -13.84 14.80 -5.74
C ASN A 266 -13.39 14.50 -4.31
N VAL A 267 -13.62 13.27 -3.83
CA VAL A 267 -13.16 12.81 -2.51
C VAL A 267 -11.64 12.95 -2.39
N SER A 268 -10.89 12.50 -3.40
CA SER A 268 -9.42 12.62 -3.41
C SER A 268 -8.93 14.06 -3.44
N ARG A 269 -9.61 14.96 -4.18
CA ARG A 269 -9.28 16.40 -4.16
C ARG A 269 -9.51 17.03 -2.79
N GLN A 270 -10.56 16.61 -2.09
CA GLN A 270 -10.86 17.08 -0.73
C GLN A 270 -9.79 16.64 0.27
N VAL A 271 -9.40 15.36 0.23
CA VAL A 271 -8.30 14.84 1.07
C VAL A 271 -6.97 15.55 0.73
N GLU A 272 -6.68 15.75 -0.56
CA GLU A 272 -5.47 16.45 -1.00
C GLU A 272 -5.47 17.92 -0.53
N ALA A 273 -6.61 18.60 -0.56
CA ALA A 273 -6.74 19.96 -0.06
C ALA A 273 -6.52 20.03 1.46
N GLN A 274 -7.06 19.09 2.23
CA GLN A 274 -6.80 19.00 3.68
C GLN A 274 -5.31 18.78 3.97
N TYR A 275 -4.67 17.86 3.25
CA TYR A 275 -3.24 17.59 3.36
C TYR A 275 -2.37 18.82 3.07
N PHE A 276 -2.60 19.51 1.94
CA PHE A 276 -1.83 20.70 1.57
C PHE A 276 -2.05 21.86 2.55
N ARG A 277 -3.26 22.02 3.07
CA ARG A 277 -3.56 23.04 4.08
C ARG A 277 -2.78 22.81 5.36
N GLU A 278 -2.82 21.59 5.90
CA GLU A 278 -2.11 21.24 7.14
C GLU A 278 -0.60 21.42 7.02
N LEU A 279 -0.03 20.98 5.91
CA LEU A 279 1.39 21.17 5.64
C LEU A 279 1.79 22.63 5.52
N TYR A 280 0.96 23.48 4.91
CA TYR A 280 1.22 24.91 4.79
C TYR A 280 1.20 25.61 6.15
N LEU A 281 0.21 25.30 7.00
CA LEU A 281 0.11 25.85 8.35
C LEU A 281 1.31 25.41 9.22
N ARG A 282 1.68 24.13 9.18
CA ARG A 282 2.84 23.60 9.92
C ARG A 282 4.18 24.10 9.38
N ALA A 283 4.24 24.52 8.12
CA ALA A 283 5.39 25.20 7.54
C ALA A 283 5.48 26.68 7.96
N GLY A 284 4.59 27.17 8.82
CA GLY A 284 4.57 28.58 9.24
C GLY A 284 4.13 29.51 8.12
N GLU A 285 3.19 29.06 7.29
CA GLU A 285 2.64 29.81 6.16
C GLU A 285 3.69 30.16 5.06
N ASP A 286 4.77 29.39 5.01
CA ASP A 286 5.88 29.58 4.07
C ASP A 286 5.96 28.42 3.06
N PHE A 287 5.72 28.74 1.78
CA PHE A 287 5.81 27.77 0.68
C PHE A 287 7.23 27.26 0.44
N GLU A 288 8.29 28.00 0.75
CA GLU A 288 9.66 27.52 0.64
C GLU A 288 10.01 26.53 1.74
N ARG A 289 9.48 26.73 2.94
CA ARG A 289 9.66 25.78 4.06
C ARG A 289 8.84 24.51 3.83
N MET A 290 7.62 24.65 3.30
CA MET A 290 6.81 23.54 2.83
C MET A 290 7.49 22.78 1.68
N ALA A 291 8.12 23.49 0.74
CA ALA A 291 8.88 22.90 -0.36
C ALA A 291 10.06 22.07 0.11
N ARG A 292 10.80 22.55 1.11
CA ARG A 292 11.91 21.82 1.71
C ARG A 292 11.48 20.50 2.39
N LYS A 293 10.26 20.44 2.94
CA LYS A 293 9.70 19.21 3.52
C LYS A 293 9.21 18.22 2.46
N LEU A 294 8.69 18.71 1.32
CA LEU A 294 8.02 17.87 0.33
C LEU A 294 8.89 17.44 -0.85
N LEU A 295 9.89 18.24 -1.21
CA LEU A 295 10.64 18.10 -2.46
C LEU A 295 12.13 18.35 -2.23
N GLU A 296 12.96 17.39 -2.64
CA GLU A 296 14.41 17.58 -2.73
C GLU A 296 14.78 18.61 -3.82
N GLY A 297 15.91 19.31 -3.64
CA GLY A 297 16.44 20.27 -4.62
C GLY A 297 16.14 21.74 -4.30
N HIS A 298 16.03 22.58 -5.35
CA HIS A 298 16.02 24.05 -5.22
C HIS A 298 14.71 24.60 -4.61
N PRO A 299 14.74 25.16 -3.38
CA PRO A 299 13.52 25.51 -2.63
C PRO A 299 12.61 26.50 -3.36
N GLY A 300 13.17 27.54 -4.00
CA GLY A 300 12.36 28.58 -4.66
C GLY A 300 11.58 28.11 -5.89
N LYS A 301 12.14 27.19 -6.70
CA LYS A 301 11.41 26.60 -7.85
C LYS A 301 10.31 25.65 -7.37
N ASN A 302 10.59 24.88 -6.31
CA ASN A 302 9.64 23.95 -5.71
C ASN A 302 8.48 24.68 -5.01
N ALA A 303 8.74 25.81 -4.35
CA ALA A 303 7.73 26.66 -3.71
C ALA A 303 6.69 27.17 -4.71
N ARG A 304 7.12 27.65 -5.89
CA ARG A 304 6.21 28.12 -6.94
C ARG A 304 5.29 27.02 -7.48
N ARG A 305 5.78 25.78 -7.54
CA ARG A 305 4.99 24.62 -7.98
C ARG A 305 3.94 24.21 -6.94
N ILE A 306 4.33 24.22 -5.67
CA ILE A 306 3.43 23.96 -4.55
C ILE A 306 2.34 25.04 -4.51
N GLN A 307 2.70 26.31 -4.68
CA GLN A 307 1.75 27.42 -4.72
C GLN A 307 0.73 27.28 -5.87
N LEU A 308 1.16 26.84 -7.05
CA LEU A 308 0.26 26.56 -8.18
C LEU A 308 -0.71 25.41 -7.85
N ARG A 309 -0.23 24.32 -7.23
CA ARG A 309 -1.08 23.20 -6.82
C ARG A 309 -2.06 23.62 -5.73
N PHE A 310 -1.61 24.40 -4.75
CA PHE A 310 -2.40 24.98 -3.68
C PHE A 310 -3.59 25.79 -4.22
N ASN A 311 -3.33 26.66 -5.21
CA ASN A 311 -4.38 27.43 -5.87
C ASN A 311 -5.34 26.54 -6.68
N ASN A 312 -4.83 25.52 -7.38
CA ASN A 312 -5.65 24.58 -8.16
C ASN A 312 -6.56 23.69 -7.29
N LEU A 313 -6.24 23.55 -6.00
CA LEU A 313 -7.07 22.89 -4.99
C LEU A 313 -8.11 23.84 -4.36
N GLY A 314 -8.19 25.10 -4.83
CA GLY A 314 -9.13 26.10 -4.31
C GLY A 314 -8.72 26.72 -2.97
N LEU A 315 -7.51 26.42 -2.48
CA LEU A 315 -6.97 26.99 -1.26
C LEU A 315 -6.44 28.41 -1.52
N SER A 316 -6.67 29.32 -0.58
CA SER A 316 -6.19 30.71 -0.67
C SER A 316 -5.52 31.11 0.63
N THR A 317 -4.29 31.63 0.53
CA THR A 317 -3.53 32.13 1.68
C THR A 317 -4.29 33.20 2.46
N ARG A 318 -5.07 34.05 1.78
CA ARG A 318 -5.92 35.10 2.40
C ARG A 318 -7.11 34.56 3.20
N LYS A 319 -7.62 33.37 2.87
CA LYS A 319 -8.76 32.74 3.58
C LYS A 319 -8.31 32.00 4.84
N LEU A 320 -7.03 31.59 4.89
CA LEU A 320 -6.47 30.82 6.00
C LEU A 320 -6.01 31.71 7.16
N THR A 321 -5.45 32.90 6.87
CA THR A 321 -5.04 33.89 7.89
C THR A 321 -6.20 34.60 8.57
N LYS A 322 -7.42 34.56 8.01
CA LYS A 322 -8.63 35.15 8.61
C LYS A 322 -9.42 34.17 9.50
N GLY A 323 -8.96 32.93 9.62
CA GLY A 323 -9.60 31.88 10.42
C GLY A 323 -8.78 31.39 11.61
N ALA A 324 -7.74 32.15 12.00
CA ALA A 324 -6.97 31.96 13.23
C ALA A 324 -7.30 33.08 14.22
#